data_AF-A0A6B2UKJ3-F1
#
_entry.id   AF-A0A6B2UKJ3-F1
#
_cell.length_a   1.000
_cell.length_b   1.000
_cell.length_c   1.000
_cell.angle_alpha   90.00
_cell.angle_beta   90.00
_cell.angle_gamma   90.00
#
_symmetry.space_group_name_H-M   'P 1'
#
loop_
_entity.id
_entity.type
_entity.pdbx_description
1 polymer ?
#
loop_
_entity_poly.entity_id
_entity_poly.type
_entity_poly.pdbx_seq_one_letter_code
_entity_poly.pdbx_strand_id
1 'polypeptide(L)'
;RAVPLPLATLYHDEHGARTGLLAHADRFDTVLRRVAEHAEWAVKVHREAPAASPAPPPSGRPRGGRDYLDRVRARQRERESGHEAALRIAERVDSAAREVAAEGVRRPLHGKEVTGEGRSQVLNGAYLVPLAKAAAFAERIARERADLPAGCTLEVAGPWVPYSFTGEAA
;
A
#
# COMPACT_ATOMS: atom_id res chain seq x y z
N ARG A 1 11.77 10.50 22.90
CA ARG A 1 10.59 10.06 22.12
C ARG A 1 10.06 11.27 21.39
N ALA A 2 9.67 11.15 20.12
CA ALA A 2 9.13 12.25 19.34
C ALA A 2 7.88 11.78 18.61
N VAL A 3 6.85 12.62 18.57
CA VAL A 3 5.66 12.42 17.74
C VAL A 3 5.67 13.49 16.68
N PRO A 4 5.59 13.12 15.40
CA PRO A 4 5.44 14.10 14.36
C PRO A 4 4.08 14.80 14.48
N LEU A 5 4.10 16.13 14.46
CA LEU A 5 2.90 16.94 14.35
C LEU A 5 2.60 17.26 12.88
N PRO A 6 1.32 17.48 12.52
CA PRO A 6 0.97 17.98 11.22
C PRO A 6 1.72 19.29 10.90
N LEU A 7 2.11 19.43 9.64
CA LEU A 7 2.68 20.67 9.13
C LEU A 7 1.72 21.84 9.43
N ALA A 8 2.28 22.99 9.82
CA ALA A 8 1.55 24.20 10.20
C ALA A 8 0.78 24.14 11.54
N THR A 9 1.25 23.34 12.50
CA THR A 9 0.85 23.53 13.91
C THR A 9 1.47 24.82 14.44
N LEU A 10 0.70 25.91 14.47
CA LEU A 10 1.14 27.25 14.86
C LEU A 10 0.47 27.70 16.15
N TYR A 11 1.27 28.23 17.07
CA TYR A 11 0.80 28.91 18.27
C TYR A 11 1.31 30.35 18.25
N HIS A 12 0.46 31.28 18.67
CA HIS A 12 0.80 32.71 18.66
C HIS A 12 1.94 33.04 19.63
N ASP A 13 2.03 32.32 20.75
CA ASP A 13 3.07 32.46 21.77
C ASP A 13 3.27 31.14 22.55
N GLU A 14 4.28 31.14 23.43
CA GLU A 14 4.61 30.00 24.29
C GLU A 14 3.46 29.61 25.23
N HIS A 15 2.70 30.58 25.74
CA HIS A 15 1.59 30.31 26.66
C HIS A 15 0.45 29.58 25.95
N GLY A 16 0.13 29.97 24.72
CA GLY A 16 -0.81 29.28 23.84
C GLY A 16 -0.34 27.88 23.50
N ALA A 17 0.95 27.70 23.20
CA ALA A 17 1.53 26.37 22.95
C ALA A 17 1.40 25.47 24.19
N ARG A 18 1.77 25.97 25.37
CA ARG A 18 1.68 25.23 26.62
C ARG A 18 0.23 24.87 26.98
N THR A 19 -0.69 25.81 26.83
CA THR A 19 -2.12 25.57 27.07
C THR A 19 -2.67 24.51 26.12
N GLY A 20 -2.34 24.60 24.83
CA GLY A 20 -2.75 23.62 23.83
C GLY A 20 -2.18 22.21 24.11
N LEU A 21 -0.92 22.12 24.54
CA LEU A 21 -0.29 20.86 24.93
C LEU A 21 -0.94 20.26 26.18
N LEU A 22 -1.17 21.06 27.23
CA LEU A 22 -1.78 20.61 28.47
C LEU A 22 -3.23 20.17 28.28
N ALA A 23 -3.99 20.87 27.43
CA ALA A 23 -5.38 20.51 27.11
C ALA A 23 -5.50 19.14 26.42
N HIS A 24 -4.43 18.64 25.79
CA HIS A 24 -4.41 17.36 25.08
C HIS A 24 -3.34 16.40 25.62
N ALA A 25 -2.88 16.60 26.86
CA ALA A 25 -1.77 15.86 27.43
C ALA A 25 -1.98 14.33 27.39
N ASP A 26 -3.16 13.86 27.78
CA ASP A 26 -3.51 12.42 27.79
C ASP A 26 -3.47 11.81 26.38
N ARG A 27 -3.95 12.58 25.39
CA ARG A 27 -3.90 12.17 23.98
C ARG A 27 -2.45 12.09 23.49
N PHE A 28 -1.61 13.06 23.82
CA PHE A 28 -0.20 13.03 23.46
C PHE A 28 0.54 11.87 24.13
N ASP A 29 0.30 11.61 25.42
CA ASP A 29 0.92 10.47 26.11
C ASP A 29 0.53 9.15 25.46
N THR A 30 -0.76 8.98 25.15
CA THR A 30 -1.27 7.78 24.46
C THR A 30 -0.56 7.57 23.12
N VAL A 31 -0.48 8.60 22.29
CA VAL A 31 0.19 8.50 20.98
C VAL A 31 1.70 8.27 21.14
N LEU A 32 2.36 8.99 22.05
CA LEU A 32 3.80 8.84 22.32
C LEU A 32 4.14 7.43 22.77
N ARG A 33 3.31 6.82 23.63
CA ARG A 33 3.50 5.44 24.08
C ARG A 33 3.28 4.43 22.94
N ARG A 34 2.25 4.64 22.13
CA ARG A 34 1.94 3.79 20.97
C ARG A 34 3.08 3.75 19.96
N VAL A 35 3.66 4.91 19.63
CA VAL A 35 4.70 5.01 18.60
C VAL A 35 6.12 4.89 19.13
N ALA A 36 6.31 4.88 20.46
CA ALA A 36 7.63 4.75 21.07
C ALA A 36 8.32 3.47 20.61
N GLU A 37 9.57 3.57 20.18
CA GLU A 37 10.36 2.41 19.73
C GLU A 37 9.76 1.66 18.53
N HIS A 38 8.97 2.37 17.72
CA HIS A 38 8.45 1.86 16.46
C HIS A 38 8.90 2.75 15.30
N ALA A 39 8.94 2.16 14.11
CA ALA A 39 9.08 2.87 12.85
C ALA A 39 7.94 2.51 11.92
N GLU A 40 7.55 3.45 11.07
CA GLU A 40 6.61 3.18 9.98
C GLU A 40 7.34 2.64 8.75
N TRP A 41 6.74 1.63 8.15
CA TRP A 41 7.15 1.04 6.88
C TRP A 41 5.99 1.10 5.89
N ALA A 42 6.27 1.50 4.66
CA ALA A 42 5.32 1.45 3.57
C ALA A 42 5.56 0.22 2.70
N VAL A 43 4.51 -0.56 2.43
CA VAL A 43 4.54 -1.67 1.47
C VAL A 43 3.51 -1.40 0.39
N LYS A 44 3.94 -1.47 -0.87
CA LYS A 44 3.07 -1.26 -2.02
C LYS A 44 3.19 -2.46 -2.96
N VAL A 45 2.07 -2.87 -3.53
CA VAL A 45 2.04 -3.91 -4.57
C VAL A 45 1.38 -3.33 -5.80
N HIS A 46 2.03 -3.52 -6.95
CA HIS A 46 1.52 -3.10 -8.24
C HIS A 46 1.39 -4.32 -9.16
N ARG A 47 0.41 -4.26 -10.05
CA ARG A 47 0.26 -5.18 -11.17
C ARG A 47 0.52 -4.42 -12.47
N GLU A 48 1.36 -4.98 -13.32
CA GLU A 48 1.57 -4.52 -14.68
C GLU A 48 0.46 -5.09 -15.58
N ALA A 49 -0.08 -4.24 -16.46
CA ALA A 49 -0.96 -4.70 -17.51
C ALA A 49 -0.16 -5.61 -18.46
N PRO A 50 -0.72 -6.75 -18.89
CA PRO A 50 -0.05 -7.56 -19.90
C PRO A 50 0.18 -6.69 -21.14
N ALA A 51 1.40 -6.73 -21.66
CA ALA A 51 1.73 -6.06 -22.91
C ALA A 51 0.71 -6.48 -23.96
N ALA A 52 0.02 -5.52 -24.58
CA ALA A 52 -0.89 -5.82 -25.67
C ALA A 52 -0.07 -6.47 -26.78
N SER A 53 -0.20 -7.80 -26.95
CA SER A 53 0.40 -8.45 -28.11
C SER A 53 -0.19 -7.79 -29.35
N PRO A 54 0.65 -7.35 -30.31
CA PRO A 54 0.15 -6.80 -31.57
C PRO A 54 -0.78 -7.85 -32.17
N ALA A 55 -2.03 -7.46 -32.41
CA ALA A 55 -3.00 -8.36 -33.02
C ALA A 55 -2.39 -8.90 -34.33
N PRO A 56 -2.41 -10.22 -34.58
CA PRO A 56 -1.94 -10.75 -35.84
C PRO A 56 -2.70 -10.03 -36.97
N PRO A 57 -2.02 -9.67 -38.08
CA PRO A 57 -2.68 -9.00 -39.20
C PRO A 57 -3.89 -9.83 -39.64
N PRO A 58 -5.01 -9.21 -40.05
CA PRO A 58 -6.25 -9.92 -40.34
C PRO A 58 -6.06 -10.86 -41.53
N SER A 59 -5.64 -12.10 -41.25
CA SER A 59 -5.56 -13.17 -42.24
C SER A 59 -6.92 -13.85 -42.32
N GLY A 60 -7.78 -13.36 -43.22
CA GLY A 60 -9.02 -14.02 -43.61
C GLY A 60 -10.30 -13.20 -43.36
N ARG A 61 -11.29 -13.40 -44.23
CA ARG A 61 -12.62 -12.75 -44.18
C ARG A 61 -13.23 -12.83 -42.77
N PRO A 62 -13.89 -11.77 -42.26
CA PRO A 62 -14.46 -11.75 -40.92
C PRO A 62 -15.51 -12.86 -40.77
N ARG A 63 -15.23 -13.87 -39.94
CA ARG A 63 -16.20 -14.89 -39.54
C ARG A 63 -17.16 -14.33 -38.46
N GLY A 64 -17.99 -13.35 -38.83
CA GLY A 64 -19.18 -12.94 -38.07
C GLY A 64 -18.98 -12.27 -36.70
N GLY A 65 -20.06 -11.68 -36.17
CA GLY A 65 -20.07 -10.99 -34.87
C GLY A 65 -19.89 -11.90 -33.65
N ARG A 66 -20.05 -13.23 -33.81
CA ARG A 66 -19.84 -14.22 -32.74
C ARG A 66 -18.37 -14.33 -32.34
N ASP A 67 -17.47 -14.46 -33.31
CA ASP A 67 -16.02 -14.50 -33.06
C ASP A 67 -15.50 -13.22 -32.40
N TYR A 68 -16.10 -12.06 -32.72
CA TYR A 68 -15.81 -10.80 -32.03
C TYR A 68 -16.27 -10.82 -30.58
N LEU A 69 -17.53 -11.23 -30.31
CA LEU A 69 -18.07 -11.30 -28.95
C LEU A 69 -17.32 -12.32 -28.09
N ASP A 70 -16.90 -13.46 -28.65
CA ASP A 70 -16.12 -14.47 -27.93
C ASP A 70 -14.72 -13.96 -27.57
N ARG A 71 -14.06 -13.22 -28.47
CA ARG A 71 -12.79 -12.53 -28.16
C ARG A 71 -12.95 -11.47 -27.06
N VAL A 72 -14.02 -10.68 -27.10
CA VAL A 72 -14.31 -9.68 -26.06
C VAL A 72 -14.56 -10.33 -24.71
N ARG A 73 -15.37 -11.40 -24.67
CA ARG A 73 -15.65 -12.17 -23.44
C ARG A 73 -14.40 -12.85 -22.88
N ALA A 74 -13.56 -13.45 -23.72
CA ALA A 74 -12.30 -14.04 -23.29
C ALA A 74 -11.38 -12.99 -22.64
N ARG A 75 -11.21 -11.84 -23.29
CA ARG A 75 -10.42 -10.72 -22.75
C ARG A 75 -10.99 -10.18 -21.44
N GLN A 76 -12.31 -10.12 -21.29
CA GLN A 76 -12.94 -9.68 -20.03
C GLN A 76 -12.65 -10.68 -18.90
N ARG A 77 -12.83 -11.98 -19.14
CA ARG A 77 -12.54 -13.04 -18.15
C ARG A 77 -11.07 -13.06 -17.72
N GLU A 78 -10.14 -12.87 -18.65
CA GLU A 78 -8.71 -12.77 -18.34
C GLU A 78 -8.39 -11.55 -17.45
N ARG A 79 -9.05 -10.42 -17.71
CA ARG A 79 -8.88 -9.20 -16.89
C ARG A 79 -9.43 -9.39 -15.48
N GLU A 80 -10.62 -9.98 -15.35
CA GLU A 80 -11.27 -10.29 -14.07
C GLU A 80 -10.44 -11.30 -13.27
N SER A 81 -10.07 -12.44 -13.86
CA SER A 81 -9.25 -13.47 -13.21
C SER A 81 -7.90 -12.92 -12.74
N GLY A 82 -7.23 -12.12 -13.57
CA GLY A 82 -5.99 -11.48 -13.16
C GLY A 82 -6.17 -10.39 -12.10
N HIS A 83 -7.35 -9.74 -12.03
CA HIS A 83 -7.65 -8.77 -10.99
C HIS A 83 -7.85 -9.47 -9.64
N GLU A 84 -8.64 -10.55 -9.61
CA GLU A 84 -8.83 -11.37 -8.41
C GLU A 84 -7.50 -11.96 -7.91
N ALA A 85 -6.65 -12.45 -8.81
CA ALA A 85 -5.32 -12.93 -8.44
C ALA A 85 -4.48 -11.84 -7.77
N ALA A 86 -4.55 -10.60 -8.28
CA ALA A 86 -3.82 -9.48 -7.70
C ALA A 86 -4.34 -9.08 -6.31
N LEU A 87 -5.66 -9.16 -6.09
CA LEU A 87 -6.25 -8.94 -4.76
C LEU A 87 -5.80 -10.00 -3.75
N ARG A 88 -5.76 -11.28 -4.15
CA ARG A 88 -5.22 -12.36 -3.29
C ARG A 88 -3.76 -12.13 -2.91
N ILE A 89 -2.95 -11.62 -3.84
CA ILE A 89 -1.55 -11.26 -3.55
C ILE A 89 -1.49 -10.10 -2.54
N ALA A 90 -2.32 -9.07 -2.73
CA ALA A 90 -2.39 -7.94 -1.80
C ALA A 90 -2.83 -8.35 -0.38
N GLU A 91 -3.71 -9.33 -0.26
CA GLU A 91 -4.12 -9.92 1.02
C GLU A 91 -3.00 -10.75 1.66
N ARG A 92 -2.30 -11.57 0.87
CA ARG A 92 -1.15 -12.36 1.34
C ARG A 92 -0.05 -11.47 1.89
N VAL A 93 0.37 -10.47 1.12
CA VAL A 93 1.43 -9.53 1.50
C VAL A 93 1.06 -8.72 2.73
N ASP A 94 -0.21 -8.28 2.85
CA ASP A 94 -0.67 -7.54 4.03
C ASP A 94 -0.74 -8.41 5.28
N SER A 95 -1.22 -9.64 5.16
CA SER A 95 -1.22 -10.60 6.26
C SER A 95 0.20 -10.87 6.74
N ALA A 96 1.12 -11.09 5.80
CA ALA A 96 2.53 -11.29 6.08
C ALA A 96 3.19 -10.10 6.79
N ALA A 97 2.87 -8.87 6.38
CA ALA A 97 3.34 -7.66 7.04
C ALA A 97 2.79 -7.54 8.48
N ARG A 98 1.49 -7.84 8.66
CA ARG A 98 0.79 -7.77 9.96
C ARG A 98 1.27 -8.81 10.98
N GLU A 99 1.83 -9.93 10.54
CA GLU A 99 2.41 -10.92 11.46
C GLU A 99 3.62 -10.38 12.23
N VAL A 100 4.34 -9.40 11.66
CA VAL A 100 5.54 -8.82 12.29
C VAL A 100 5.25 -7.44 12.87
N ALA A 101 4.42 -6.64 12.20
CA ALA A 101 4.04 -5.31 12.63
C ALA A 101 3.18 -5.35 13.90
N ALA A 102 3.28 -4.32 14.73
CA ALA A 102 2.36 -4.10 15.84
C ALA A 102 0.98 -3.67 15.32
N GLU A 103 0.97 -2.85 14.26
CA GLU A 103 -0.26 -2.33 13.65
C GLU A 103 -0.09 -2.16 12.13
N GLY A 104 -1.21 -2.17 11.40
CA GLY A 104 -1.22 -1.99 9.95
C GLY A 104 -2.47 -1.25 9.47
N VAL A 105 -2.29 -0.28 8.59
CA VAL A 105 -3.36 0.53 7.99
C VAL A 105 -3.29 0.43 6.48
N ARG A 106 -4.44 0.14 5.84
CA ARG A 106 -4.60 0.21 4.39
C ARG A 106 -4.90 1.66 4.01
N ARG A 107 -4.09 2.22 3.12
CA ARG A 107 -4.30 3.55 2.54
C ARG A 107 -5.04 3.45 1.21
N PRO A 108 -5.72 4.52 0.76
CA PRO A 108 -6.27 4.58 -0.58
C PRO A 108 -5.23 4.22 -1.64
N LEU A 109 -5.64 3.45 -2.63
CA LEU A 109 -4.80 3.12 -3.77
C LEU A 109 -4.58 4.37 -4.61
N HIS A 110 -3.36 4.58 -5.08
CA HIS A 110 -3.09 5.66 -6.02
C HIS A 110 -3.74 5.37 -7.38
N GLY A 111 -4.38 6.38 -7.96
CA GLY A 111 -4.99 6.30 -9.28
C GLY A 111 -3.94 6.09 -10.38
N LYS A 112 -4.42 5.65 -11.55
CA LYS A 112 -3.58 5.38 -12.74
C LYS A 112 -2.73 6.58 -13.18
N GLU A 113 -3.20 7.79 -12.88
CA GLU A 113 -2.54 9.06 -13.14
C GLU A 113 -1.19 9.19 -12.41
N VAL A 114 -1.04 8.54 -11.26
CA VAL A 114 0.18 8.58 -10.43
C VAL A 114 1.05 7.33 -10.64
N THR A 115 0.45 6.19 -10.98
CA THR A 115 1.18 4.92 -11.20
C THR A 115 1.72 4.75 -12.63
N GLY A 116 1.28 5.58 -13.57
CA GLY A 116 1.62 5.52 -14.99
C GLY A 116 0.68 4.60 -15.78
N GLU A 117 0.52 4.87 -17.08
CA GLU A 117 -0.28 4.03 -17.97
C GLU A 117 0.28 2.59 -17.99
N GLY A 118 -0.50 1.64 -17.48
CA GLY A 118 -0.12 0.22 -17.48
C GLY A 118 0.27 -0.36 -16.12
N ARG A 119 0.26 0.41 -15.03
CA ARG A 119 0.43 -0.12 -13.66
C ARG A 119 -0.79 0.17 -12.80
N SER A 120 -1.36 -0.85 -12.16
CA SER A 120 -2.42 -0.68 -11.17
C SER A 120 -1.91 -1.07 -9.79
N GLN A 121 -1.96 -0.14 -8.83
CA GLN A 121 -1.68 -0.44 -7.43
C GLN A 121 -2.81 -1.29 -6.84
N VAL A 122 -2.46 -2.36 -6.15
CA VAL A 122 -3.41 -3.27 -5.48
C VAL A 122 -3.20 -3.33 -3.97
N LEU A 123 -2.05 -2.85 -3.48
CA LEU A 123 -1.79 -2.62 -2.06
C LEU A 123 -1.08 -1.28 -1.86
N ASN A 124 -1.54 -0.49 -0.90
CA ASN A 124 -0.84 0.64 -0.32
C ASN A 124 -0.97 0.55 1.21
N GLY A 125 -0.05 -0.17 1.86
CA GLY A 125 -0.06 -0.40 3.29
C GLY A 125 0.96 0.49 4.02
N ALA A 126 0.60 0.91 5.23
CA ALA A 126 1.52 1.45 6.23
C ALA A 126 1.52 0.52 7.45
N TYR A 127 2.69 0.20 7.98
CA TYR A 127 2.86 -0.74 9.08
C TYR A 127 3.73 -0.13 10.17
N LEU A 128 3.26 -0.19 11.42
CA LEU A 128 3.99 0.23 12.59
C LEU A 128 4.79 -0.96 13.11
N VAL A 129 6.10 -0.92 12.96
CA VAL A 129 6.98 -2.05 13.24
C VAL A 129 7.86 -1.70 14.44
N PRO A 130 7.89 -2.55 15.50
CA PRO A 130 8.85 -2.37 16.58
C PRO A 130 10.28 -2.32 16.03
N LEU A 131 11.10 -1.37 16.48
CA LEU A 131 12.48 -1.21 15.98
C LEU A 131 13.30 -2.51 16.11
N ALA A 132 13.08 -3.26 17.19
CA ALA A 132 13.69 -4.57 17.41
C ALA A 132 13.29 -5.64 16.38
N LYS A 133 12.16 -5.47 15.69
CA LYS A 133 11.67 -6.38 14.64
C LYS A 133 11.90 -5.84 13.21
N ALA A 134 12.58 -4.71 13.04
CA ALA A 134 12.76 -4.07 11.74
C ALA A 134 13.44 -5.00 10.71
N ALA A 135 14.49 -5.71 11.11
CA ALA A 135 15.18 -6.68 10.26
C ALA A 135 14.25 -7.85 9.86
N ALA A 136 13.55 -8.43 10.83
CA ALA A 136 12.60 -9.52 10.58
C ALA A 136 11.45 -9.09 9.65
N PHE A 137 10.99 -7.84 9.76
CA PHE A 137 9.99 -7.28 8.84
C PHE A 137 10.54 -7.18 7.42
N ALA A 138 11.73 -6.59 7.24
CA ALA A 138 12.36 -6.48 5.94
C ALA A 138 12.59 -7.85 5.28
N GLU A 139 13.06 -8.84 6.06
CA GLU A 139 13.23 -10.22 5.59
C GLU A 139 11.91 -10.87 5.19
N ARG A 140 10.85 -10.71 5.99
CA ARG A 140 9.53 -11.25 5.67
C ARG A 140 9.00 -10.68 4.36
N ILE A 141 9.07 -9.37 4.18
CA ILE A 141 8.63 -8.71 2.94
C ILE A 141 9.51 -9.09 1.75
N ALA A 142 10.81 -9.34 1.95
CA ALA A 142 11.68 -9.83 0.90
C ALA A 142 11.29 -11.25 0.42
N ARG A 143 10.86 -12.14 1.31
CA ARG A 143 10.32 -13.47 0.94
C ARG A 143 9.05 -13.32 0.10
N GLU A 144 8.11 -12.49 0.55
CA GLU A 144 6.88 -12.23 -0.21
C GLU A 144 7.17 -11.67 -1.61
N ARG A 145 8.20 -10.83 -1.74
CA ARG A 145 8.66 -10.29 -3.03
C ARG A 145 9.22 -11.37 -3.95
N ALA A 146 9.98 -12.33 -3.41
CA ALA A 146 10.55 -13.43 -4.19
C ALA A 146 9.47 -14.36 -4.75
N ASP A 147 8.37 -14.54 -4.00
CA ASP A 147 7.23 -15.39 -4.38
C ASP A 147 6.13 -14.63 -5.16
N LEU A 148 6.46 -13.47 -5.74
CA LEU A 148 5.51 -12.74 -6.58
C LEU A 148 5.41 -13.37 -7.96
N PRO A 149 4.19 -13.49 -8.52
CA PRO A 149 4.03 -13.91 -9.89
C PRO A 149 4.53 -12.84 -10.86
N ALA A 150 4.85 -13.28 -12.07
CA ALA A 150 5.23 -12.39 -13.17
C ALA A 150 4.18 -11.29 -13.40
N GLY A 151 4.65 -10.08 -13.68
CA GLY A 151 3.78 -8.91 -13.84
C GLY A 151 3.25 -8.32 -12.53
N CYS A 152 3.74 -8.76 -11.37
CA CYS A 152 3.52 -8.08 -10.09
C CYS A 152 4.84 -7.56 -9.53
N THR A 153 4.82 -6.37 -8.92
CA THR A 153 5.97 -5.79 -8.24
C THR A 153 5.59 -5.40 -6.81
N LEU A 154 6.54 -5.55 -5.89
CA LEU A 154 6.40 -5.10 -4.51
C LEU A 154 7.49 -4.10 -4.19
N GLU A 155 7.08 -2.96 -3.66
CA GLU A 155 7.95 -1.91 -3.17
C GLU A 155 7.87 -1.85 -1.64
N VAL A 156 9.01 -1.62 -1.01
CA VAL A 156 9.12 -1.40 0.43
C VAL A 156 9.90 -0.11 0.64
N ALA A 157 9.43 0.74 1.54
CA ALA A 157 10.07 1.99 1.90
C ALA A 157 9.97 2.26 3.40
N GLY A 158 10.94 3.01 3.94
CA GLY A 158 11.15 3.18 5.37
C GLY A 158 12.54 2.68 5.79
N PRO A 159 12.84 2.65 7.10
CA PRO A 159 11.98 3.07 8.20
C PRO A 159 11.78 4.60 8.24
N TRP A 160 10.57 5.06 8.57
CA TRP A 160 10.23 6.48 8.76
C TRP A 160 9.63 6.75 10.14
N VAL A 161 9.53 8.04 10.47
CA VAL A 161 8.73 8.51 11.61
C VAL A 161 7.25 8.14 11.36
N PRO A 162 6.50 7.65 12.37
CA PRO A 162 5.21 7.00 12.14
C PRO A 162 4.03 7.97 12.01
N TYR A 163 4.06 8.83 11.00
CA TYR A 163 3.01 9.81 10.69
C TYR A 163 1.63 9.19 10.53
N SER A 164 1.52 8.00 9.95
CA SER A 164 0.23 7.33 9.71
C SER A 164 -0.42 6.81 11.00
N PHE A 165 0.30 6.81 12.12
CA PHE A 165 -0.13 6.24 13.40
C PHE A 165 -0.27 7.28 14.52
N THR A 166 -0.16 8.57 14.20
CA THR A 166 -0.36 9.67 15.16
C THR A 166 -1.80 10.17 15.25
N GLY A 167 -2.69 9.71 14.35
CA GLY A 167 -4.13 9.92 14.44
C GLY A 167 -4.80 9.03 15.48
N GLU A 168 -6.01 9.40 15.89
CA GLU A 168 -6.85 8.53 16.73
C GLU A 168 -7.12 7.21 15.98
N ALA A 169 -7.06 6.09 16.70
CA ALA A 169 -7.47 4.80 16.14
C ALA A 169 -8.99 4.86 15.91
N ALA A 170 -9.41 4.59 14.67
CA ALA A 170 -10.83 4.41 14.34
C ALA A 170 -11.42 3.19 15.07
#